data_AF-A0A8B8B182-F1
#
_entry.id   AF-A0A8B8B182-F1
#
_cell.length_a   1.000
_cell.length_b   1.000
_cell.length_c   1.000
_cell.angle_alpha   90.00
_cell.angle_beta   90.00
_cell.angle_gamma   90.00
#
_symmetry.space_group_name_H-M   'P 1'
#
loop_
_entity.id
_entity.type
_entity.pdbx_description
1 polymer ?
#
loop_
_entity_poly.entity_id
_entity_poly.type
_entity_poly.pdbx_seq_one_letter_code
_entity_poly.pdbx_strand_id
1 'polypeptide(L)'
;MAKREDRCLQSCQQQWRFSSFGFQHGQQMDFVTFQWGHPRLYILWSLSCAVFHVLVLALQPYFFRKVLPYWNWFIYLTNWSYIVLAVYGIVEATAAIFVNVCRKEIINRDSTVLPWYLRIQWIFYYLSTTTAITVTLLFILIIEEEIDTNSILKHYINSVFVLLNLLLTKKPYRILHFYIPVIFSAIYILFSLIYQKGFNQNAIYSALDWNNVPNVFLYVFGLPLVFVPLLTLLLYTITVIRDAIGNLCEKNIGQTDQPVAID
;
A
#
# COMPACT_ATOMS: atom_id res chain seq x y z
N MET A 1 27.27 -19.85 -9.55
CA MET A 1 25.95 -20.01 -8.88
C MET A 1 26.05 -19.76 -7.37
N ALA A 2 26.98 -20.38 -6.64
CA ALA A 2 27.18 -20.18 -5.19
C ALA A 2 27.18 -18.70 -4.72
N LYS A 3 28.00 -17.82 -5.33
CA LYS A 3 28.06 -16.38 -4.99
C LYS A 3 26.76 -15.57 -5.23
N ARG A 4 25.76 -16.17 -5.88
CA ARG A 4 24.42 -15.61 -6.14
C ARG A 4 23.41 -16.12 -5.12
N GLU A 5 23.47 -17.41 -4.78
CA GLU A 5 22.74 -17.97 -3.64
C GLU A 5 23.13 -17.29 -2.34
N ASP A 6 24.43 -17.09 -2.09
CA ASP A 6 24.94 -16.43 -0.88
C ASP A 6 24.41 -14.99 -0.73
N ARG A 7 24.31 -14.24 -1.83
CA ARG A 7 23.76 -12.86 -1.81
C ARG A 7 22.25 -12.84 -1.57
N CYS A 8 21.51 -13.80 -2.13
CA CYS A 8 20.07 -13.90 -1.93
C CYS A 8 19.76 -14.30 -0.48
N LEU A 9 20.51 -15.27 0.05
CA LEU A 9 20.44 -15.70 1.45
C LEU A 9 20.79 -14.56 2.42
N GLN A 10 21.85 -13.80 2.15
CA GLN A 10 22.23 -12.64 2.97
C GLN A 10 21.17 -11.52 2.93
N SER A 11 20.60 -11.24 1.76
CA SER A 11 19.51 -10.26 1.61
C SER A 11 18.26 -10.70 2.38
N CYS A 12 17.86 -11.97 2.27
CA CYS A 12 16.76 -12.54 3.05
C CYS A 12 17.05 -12.46 4.57
N GLN A 13 18.24 -12.84 5.03
CA GLN A 13 18.62 -12.76 6.44
C GLN A 13 18.62 -11.33 6.97
N GLN A 14 18.94 -10.34 6.14
CA GLN A 14 18.92 -8.93 6.54
C GLN A 14 17.49 -8.40 6.76
N GLN A 15 16.50 -8.94 6.05
CA GLN A 15 15.09 -8.54 6.20
C GLN A 15 14.48 -8.97 7.54
N TRP A 16 14.95 -10.08 8.13
CA TRP A 16 14.47 -10.60 9.42
C TRP A 16 15.18 -10.00 10.64
N ARG A 17 16.13 -9.08 10.44
CA ARG A 17 16.80 -8.39 11.54
C ARG A 17 15.84 -7.42 12.22
N PHE A 18 15.95 -7.27 13.54
CA PHE A 18 15.16 -6.30 14.30
C PHE A 18 15.27 -4.86 13.77
N SER A 19 16.42 -4.48 13.21
CA SER A 19 16.62 -3.17 12.56
C SER A 19 15.65 -2.92 11.39
N SER A 20 15.11 -3.98 10.79
CA SER A 20 14.21 -3.90 9.63
C SER A 20 12.75 -3.59 10.02
N PHE A 21 12.39 -3.65 11.32
CA PHE A 21 11.13 -3.06 11.83
C PHE A 21 11.10 -1.54 11.68
N GLY A 22 12.27 -0.90 11.73
CA GLY A 22 12.42 0.53 11.57
C GLY A 22 12.26 1.01 10.13
N PHE A 23 12.20 2.32 9.96
CA PHE A 23 12.10 3.00 8.67
C PHE A 23 13.48 3.38 8.11
N GLN A 24 14.46 2.48 8.22
CA GLN A 24 15.79 2.68 7.63
C GLN A 24 15.84 2.02 6.25
N HIS A 25 16.20 2.75 5.20
CA HIS A 25 16.36 2.20 3.86
C HIS A 25 17.54 2.90 3.15
N GLY A 26 18.39 2.11 2.49
CA GLY A 26 19.69 2.57 1.98
C GLY A 26 19.60 3.45 0.72
N GLN A 27 18.52 3.33 -0.07
CA GLN A 27 18.35 4.09 -1.32
C GLN A 27 17.09 4.94 -1.29
N GLN A 28 17.25 6.22 -0.94
CA GLN A 28 16.12 7.14 -0.76
C GLN A 28 15.38 7.45 -2.06
N MET A 29 16.09 7.40 -3.20
CA MET A 29 15.49 7.59 -4.52
C MET A 29 14.41 6.57 -4.87
N ASP A 30 14.48 5.37 -4.28
CA ASP A 30 13.53 4.30 -4.58
C ASP A 30 12.09 4.68 -4.20
N PHE A 31 11.93 5.65 -3.28
CA PHE A 31 10.65 6.19 -2.85
C PHE A 31 9.99 7.15 -3.85
N VAL A 32 10.75 7.63 -4.83
CA VAL A 32 10.32 8.67 -5.78
C VAL A 32 10.67 8.33 -7.23
N THR A 33 10.85 7.05 -7.55
CA THR A 33 11.21 6.58 -8.88
C THR A 33 10.46 5.32 -9.29
N PHE A 34 10.35 5.13 -10.60
CA PHE A 34 9.85 3.89 -11.17
C PHE A 34 10.94 2.82 -11.23
N GLN A 35 10.49 1.56 -11.21
CA GLN A 35 11.32 0.39 -11.47
C GLN A 35 11.97 0.50 -12.86
N TRP A 36 11.18 0.94 -13.83
CA TRP A 36 11.61 1.19 -15.20
C TRP A 36 11.06 2.53 -15.69
N GLY A 37 11.88 3.27 -16.43
CA GLY A 37 11.45 4.52 -17.08
C GLY A 37 11.99 5.79 -16.42
N HIS A 38 11.61 6.93 -17.01
CA HIS A 38 12.21 8.22 -16.69
C HIS A 38 11.60 8.85 -15.43
N PRO A 39 12.38 9.54 -14.55
CA PRO A 39 11.87 10.15 -13.31
C PRO A 39 10.69 11.11 -13.49
N ARG A 40 10.64 11.86 -14.59
CA ARG A 40 9.49 12.74 -14.91
C ARG A 40 8.17 11.99 -15.03
N LEU A 41 8.19 10.75 -15.55
CA LEU A 41 6.98 9.93 -15.65
C LEU A 41 6.47 9.53 -14.26
N TYR A 42 7.36 9.34 -13.29
CA TYR A 42 6.97 9.06 -11.91
C TYR A 42 6.21 10.24 -11.29
N ILE A 43 6.67 11.47 -11.52
CA ILE A 43 5.97 12.67 -11.04
C ILE A 43 4.57 12.73 -11.66
N LEU A 44 4.46 12.55 -12.98
CA LEU A 44 3.17 12.54 -13.68
C LEU A 44 2.23 11.45 -13.16
N TRP A 45 2.75 10.25 -12.93
CA TRP A 45 2.01 9.15 -12.32
C TRP A 45 1.50 9.51 -10.93
N SER A 46 2.38 9.95 -10.03
CA SER A 46 1.99 10.31 -8.66
C SER A 46 0.93 11.41 -8.62
N LEU A 47 1.06 12.43 -9.47
CA LEU A 47 0.06 13.49 -9.63
C LEU A 47 -1.27 12.95 -10.15
N SER A 48 -1.24 12.09 -11.18
CA SER A 48 -2.44 11.46 -11.73
C SER A 48 -3.15 10.62 -10.69
N CYS A 49 -2.40 9.85 -9.89
CA CYS A 49 -2.94 9.08 -8.76
C CYS A 49 -3.57 10.00 -7.71
N ALA A 50 -2.91 11.09 -7.32
CA ALA A 50 -3.46 12.03 -6.34
C ALA A 50 -4.77 12.65 -6.83
N VAL A 51 -4.79 13.18 -8.06
CA VAL A 51 -5.97 13.81 -8.66
C VAL A 51 -7.11 12.81 -8.76
N PHE A 52 -6.86 11.61 -9.29
CA PHE A 52 -7.89 10.59 -9.45
C PHE A 52 -8.56 10.23 -8.11
N HIS A 53 -7.79 9.89 -7.09
CA HIS A 53 -8.35 9.45 -5.81
C HIS A 53 -9.02 10.59 -5.04
N VAL A 54 -8.51 11.83 -5.15
CA VAL A 54 -9.17 13.02 -4.57
C VAL A 54 -10.50 13.28 -5.26
N LEU A 55 -10.58 13.15 -6.58
CA LEU A 55 -11.84 13.30 -7.32
C LEU A 55 -12.86 12.23 -6.92
N VAL A 56 -12.45 10.96 -6.84
CA VAL A 56 -13.36 9.89 -6.40
C VAL A 56 -13.80 10.09 -4.95
N LEU A 57 -12.92 10.58 -4.07
CA LEU A 57 -13.27 10.94 -2.71
C LEU A 57 -14.27 12.12 -2.67
N ALA A 58 -14.09 13.12 -3.53
CA ALA A 58 -15.02 14.25 -3.66
C ALA A 58 -16.39 13.86 -4.23
N LEU A 59 -16.47 12.75 -5.00
CA LEU A 59 -17.73 12.19 -5.50
C LEU A 59 -18.51 11.38 -4.44
N GLN A 60 -17.91 11.10 -3.28
CA GLN A 60 -18.55 10.27 -2.25
C GLN A 60 -19.89 10.80 -1.73
N PRO A 61 -20.07 12.11 -1.47
CA PRO A 61 -21.37 12.66 -1.09
C PRO A 61 -22.45 12.41 -2.15
N TYR A 62 -22.09 12.42 -3.44
CA TYR A 62 -23.02 12.10 -4.52
C TYR A 62 -23.47 10.64 -4.47
N PHE A 63 -22.53 9.70 -4.29
CA PHE A 63 -22.87 8.27 -4.20
C PHE A 63 -23.69 7.93 -2.94
N PHE A 64 -23.43 8.62 -1.82
CA PHE A 64 -24.14 8.41 -0.56
C PHE A 64 -25.34 9.33 -0.34
N ARG A 65 -25.79 10.09 -1.36
CA ARG A 65 -26.88 11.06 -1.23
C ARG A 65 -28.23 10.48 -0.75
N LYS A 66 -28.43 9.17 -0.93
CA LYS A 66 -29.62 8.43 -0.50
C LYS A 66 -29.45 7.72 0.86
N VAL A 67 -28.23 7.67 1.38
CA VAL A 67 -27.91 7.05 2.66
C VAL A 67 -28.06 8.10 3.75
N LEU A 68 -29.12 7.98 4.54
CA LEU A 68 -29.35 8.82 5.70
C LEU A 68 -29.15 8.02 7.00
N PRO A 69 -28.59 8.65 8.03
CA PRO A 69 -27.97 9.98 8.00
C PRO A 69 -26.62 10.01 7.27
N TYR A 70 -26.26 11.16 6.67
CA TYR A 70 -25.05 11.28 5.83
C TYR A 70 -23.75 10.93 6.56
N TRP A 71 -23.68 11.11 7.88
CA TRP A 71 -22.50 10.77 8.67
C TRP A 71 -22.24 9.25 8.75
N ASN A 72 -23.21 8.40 8.37
CA ASN A 72 -22.98 6.96 8.26
C ASN A 72 -21.88 6.62 7.25
N TRP A 73 -21.56 7.51 6.32
CA TRP A 73 -20.38 7.32 5.47
C TRP A 73 -19.11 7.08 6.30
N PHE A 74 -18.93 7.77 7.43
CA PHE A 74 -17.73 7.64 8.24
C PHE A 74 -17.65 6.35 9.06
N ILE A 75 -18.69 5.50 9.09
CA ILE A 75 -18.65 4.27 9.89
C ILE A 75 -18.09 3.08 9.12
N TYR A 76 -18.10 3.12 7.78
CA TYR A 76 -17.70 1.98 6.95
C TYR A 76 -16.18 1.89 6.76
N LEU A 77 -15.62 0.69 6.95
CA LEU A 77 -14.21 0.37 6.74
C LEU A 77 -13.75 0.71 5.32
N THR A 78 -14.58 0.43 4.32
CA THR A 78 -14.28 0.75 2.92
C THR A 78 -13.99 2.24 2.73
N ASN A 79 -14.72 3.10 3.44
CA ASN A 79 -14.54 4.55 3.36
C ASN A 79 -13.25 4.99 4.05
N TRP A 80 -12.92 4.40 5.20
CA TRP A 80 -11.62 4.62 5.87
C TRP A 80 -10.45 4.20 4.98
N SER A 81 -10.53 3.02 4.36
CA SER A 81 -9.52 2.54 3.41
C SER A 81 -9.36 3.50 2.22
N TYR A 82 -10.46 4.09 1.74
CA TYR A 82 -10.41 5.02 0.62
C TYR A 82 -9.80 6.38 1.01
N ILE A 83 -10.06 6.88 2.23
CA ILE A 83 -9.39 8.08 2.76
C ILE A 83 -7.88 7.85 2.82
N VAL A 84 -7.44 6.72 3.39
CA VAL A 84 -6.02 6.34 3.46
C VAL A 84 -5.37 6.39 2.09
N LEU A 85 -6.03 5.85 1.07
CA LEU A 85 -5.55 5.84 -0.31
C LEU A 85 -5.45 7.25 -0.92
N ALA A 86 -6.45 8.10 -0.70
CA ALA A 86 -6.41 9.49 -1.18
C ALA A 86 -5.28 10.29 -0.51
N VAL A 87 -5.12 10.13 0.81
CA VAL A 87 -4.03 10.74 1.58
C VAL A 87 -2.68 10.22 1.08
N TYR A 88 -2.55 8.91 0.86
CA TYR A 88 -1.34 8.32 0.28
C TYR A 88 -0.99 8.96 -1.06
N GLY A 89 -1.96 9.11 -1.98
CA GLY A 89 -1.75 9.75 -3.27
C GLY A 89 -1.22 11.19 -3.16
N ILE A 90 -1.80 12.00 -2.25
CA ILE A 90 -1.34 13.37 -1.99
C ILE A 90 0.10 13.38 -1.45
N VAL A 91 0.38 12.53 -0.45
CA VAL A 91 1.71 12.43 0.17
C VAL A 91 2.75 11.97 -0.87
N GLU A 92 2.40 11.00 -1.71
CA GLU A 92 3.26 10.51 -2.78
C GLU A 92 3.57 11.59 -3.81
N ALA A 93 2.56 12.30 -4.31
CA ALA A 93 2.75 13.38 -5.28
C ALA A 93 3.59 14.53 -4.70
N THR A 94 3.32 14.90 -3.45
CA THR A 94 4.07 15.96 -2.76
C THR A 94 5.54 15.55 -2.57
N ALA A 95 5.78 14.32 -2.12
CA ALA A 95 7.14 13.79 -1.96
C ALA A 95 7.87 13.69 -3.30
N ALA A 96 7.19 13.23 -4.37
CA ALA A 96 7.75 13.14 -5.71
C ALA A 96 8.23 14.51 -6.21
N ILE A 97 7.37 15.53 -6.14
CA ILE A 97 7.69 16.89 -6.58
C ILE A 97 8.80 17.48 -5.71
N PHE A 98 8.64 17.43 -4.39
CA PHE A 98 9.60 18.04 -3.47
C PHE A 98 11.00 17.43 -3.61
N VAL A 99 11.11 16.10 -3.74
CA VAL A 99 12.42 15.46 -3.90
C VAL A 99 13.05 15.80 -5.25
N ASN A 100 12.27 15.70 -6.34
CA ASN A 100 12.81 15.94 -7.68
C ASN A 100 13.12 17.42 -7.98
N VAL A 101 12.45 18.36 -7.30
CA VAL A 101 12.66 19.80 -7.51
C VAL A 101 13.62 20.40 -6.47
N CYS A 102 13.46 20.05 -5.20
CA CYS A 102 14.13 20.74 -4.09
C CYS A 102 15.26 19.94 -3.44
N ARG A 103 15.33 18.61 -3.62
CA ARG A 103 16.28 17.73 -2.89
C ARG A 103 17.22 16.98 -3.83
N LYS A 104 18.05 17.72 -4.57
CA LYS A 104 18.99 17.15 -5.56
C LYS A 104 19.98 16.17 -4.94
N GLU A 105 20.36 16.33 -3.67
CA GLU A 105 21.24 15.42 -2.94
C GLU A 105 20.64 14.01 -2.78
N ILE A 106 19.31 13.89 -2.78
CA ILE A 106 18.64 12.58 -2.78
C ILE A 106 18.76 11.97 -4.18
N ILE A 107 18.53 12.77 -5.23
CA ILE A 107 18.63 12.34 -6.62
C ILE A 107 20.06 11.94 -7.00
N ASN A 108 21.05 12.67 -6.48
CA ASN A 108 22.47 12.41 -6.73
C ASN A 108 23.04 11.29 -5.84
N ARG A 109 22.23 10.73 -4.92
CA ARG A 109 22.63 9.68 -3.95
C ARG A 109 23.66 10.12 -2.91
N ASP A 110 23.73 11.42 -2.62
CA ASP A 110 24.65 11.98 -1.62
C ASP A 110 24.12 11.83 -0.17
N SER A 111 22.80 11.62 -0.02
CA SER A 111 22.16 11.44 1.28
C SER A 111 22.09 9.96 1.70
N THR A 112 22.42 9.67 2.96
CA THR A 112 22.41 8.32 3.53
C THR A 112 21.26 8.06 4.51
N VAL A 113 20.59 9.11 5.01
CA VAL A 113 19.50 9.01 5.99
C VAL A 113 18.12 9.29 5.37
N LEU A 114 17.20 8.33 5.47
CA LEU A 114 15.82 8.48 4.97
C LEU A 114 15.09 9.64 5.69
N PRO A 115 14.69 10.71 4.98
CA PRO A 115 13.95 11.84 5.54
C PRO A 115 12.59 11.44 6.12
N TRP A 116 12.11 12.18 7.12
CA TRP A 116 10.88 11.86 7.86
C TRP A 116 9.64 11.77 6.95
N TYR A 117 9.51 12.63 5.94
CA TYR A 117 8.35 12.65 5.04
C TYR A 117 8.30 11.41 4.13
N LEU A 118 9.46 10.84 3.73
CA LEU A 118 9.50 9.56 3.00
C LEU A 118 9.12 8.38 3.91
N ARG A 119 9.35 8.48 5.23
CA ARG A 119 8.87 7.48 6.20
C ARG A 119 7.34 7.52 6.32
N ILE A 120 6.76 8.73 6.38
CA ILE A 120 5.30 8.90 6.39
C ILE A 120 4.70 8.36 5.09
N GLN A 121 5.27 8.72 3.94
CA GLN A 121 4.87 8.17 2.64
C GLN A 121 4.91 6.63 2.67
N TRP A 122 5.94 6.06 3.29
CA TRP A 122 6.07 4.61 3.39
C TRP A 122 4.96 3.98 4.23
N ILE A 123 4.63 4.56 5.38
CA ILE A 123 3.52 4.09 6.23
C ILE A 123 2.22 4.07 5.44
N PHE A 124 1.91 5.19 4.77
CA PHE A 124 0.70 5.29 3.95
C PHE A 124 0.71 4.31 2.77
N TYR A 125 1.87 4.04 2.18
CA TYR A 125 2.02 3.03 1.12
C TYR A 125 1.65 1.61 1.59
N TYR A 126 2.05 1.21 2.81
CA TYR A 126 1.60 -0.07 3.37
C TYR A 126 0.12 -0.07 3.66
N LEU A 127 -0.38 0.98 4.33
CA LEU A 127 -1.78 1.08 4.68
C LEU A 127 -2.64 1.02 3.42
N SER A 128 -2.40 1.89 2.44
CA SER A 128 -3.20 1.95 1.22
C SER A 128 -3.21 0.64 0.45
N THR A 129 -2.03 0.04 0.26
CA THR A 129 -1.90 -1.20 -0.53
C THR A 129 -2.59 -2.37 0.16
N THR A 130 -2.34 -2.57 1.45
CA THR A 130 -2.90 -3.70 2.19
C THR A 130 -4.40 -3.53 2.41
N THR A 131 -4.86 -2.33 2.81
CA THR A 131 -6.29 -2.12 3.08
C THR A 131 -7.11 -2.19 1.80
N ALA A 132 -6.65 -1.63 0.67
CA ALA A 132 -7.36 -1.70 -0.61
C ALA A 132 -7.62 -3.14 -1.06
N ILE A 133 -6.61 -4.01 -0.99
CA ILE A 133 -6.75 -5.42 -1.37
C ILE A 133 -7.65 -6.15 -0.35
N THR A 134 -7.46 -5.89 0.94
CA THR A 134 -8.26 -6.50 2.01
C THR A 134 -9.75 -6.17 1.88
N VAL A 135 -10.12 -4.88 1.75
CA VAL A 135 -11.53 -4.48 1.63
C VAL A 135 -12.16 -4.98 0.33
N THR A 136 -11.38 -5.14 -0.74
CA THR A 136 -11.86 -5.71 -2.00
C THR A 136 -12.15 -7.20 -1.87
N LEU A 137 -11.27 -7.95 -1.22
CA LEU A 137 -11.51 -9.38 -0.95
C LEU A 137 -12.69 -9.58 0.00
N LEU A 138 -12.82 -8.76 1.04
CA LEU A 138 -14.00 -8.80 1.91
C LEU A 138 -15.28 -8.47 1.16
N PHE A 139 -15.24 -7.47 0.26
CA PHE A 139 -16.37 -7.14 -0.59
C PHE A 139 -16.79 -8.34 -1.46
N ILE A 140 -15.84 -8.97 -2.16
CA ILE A 140 -16.13 -10.10 -3.05
C ILE A 140 -16.60 -11.35 -2.28
N LEU A 141 -16.00 -11.65 -1.13
CA LEU A 141 -16.21 -12.92 -0.43
C LEU A 141 -17.35 -12.90 0.61
N ILE A 142 -17.75 -11.72 1.07
CA ILE A 142 -18.66 -11.58 2.23
C ILE A 142 -19.84 -10.68 1.91
N ILE A 143 -19.65 -9.66 1.08
CA ILE A 143 -20.69 -8.66 0.83
C ILE A 143 -21.47 -9.07 -0.42
N GLU A 144 -22.70 -9.55 -0.22
CA GLU A 144 -23.66 -9.85 -1.28
C GLU A 144 -24.38 -8.58 -1.78
N GLU A 145 -23.62 -7.51 -2.07
CA GLU A 145 -24.18 -6.28 -2.64
C GLU A 145 -24.08 -6.29 -4.17
N GLU A 146 -25.04 -5.62 -4.81
CA GLU A 146 -24.99 -5.37 -6.25
C GLU A 146 -23.74 -4.55 -6.61
N ILE A 147 -23.10 -4.94 -7.73
CA ILE A 147 -21.96 -4.20 -8.27
C ILE A 147 -22.49 -2.92 -8.91
N ASP A 148 -22.10 -1.76 -8.36
CA ASP A 148 -22.44 -0.44 -8.86
C ASP A 148 -21.17 0.36 -9.20
N THR A 149 -21.34 1.56 -9.75
CA THR A 149 -20.21 2.41 -10.13
C THR A 149 -19.29 2.73 -8.95
N ASN A 150 -19.83 2.93 -7.76
CA ASN A 150 -19.06 3.31 -6.58
C ASN A 150 -18.28 2.13 -6.00
N SER A 151 -18.86 0.93 -5.98
CA SER A 151 -18.18 -0.28 -5.56
C SER A 151 -17.09 -0.69 -6.56
N ILE A 152 -17.32 -0.50 -7.87
CA ILE A 152 -16.28 -0.65 -8.90
C ILE A 152 -15.07 0.25 -8.60
N LEU A 153 -15.30 1.54 -8.33
CA LEU A 153 -14.24 2.51 -8.06
C LEU A 153 -13.49 2.20 -6.76
N LYS A 154 -14.20 1.86 -5.68
CA LYS A 154 -13.61 1.65 -4.35
C LYS A 154 -12.88 0.34 -4.18
N HIS A 155 -13.31 -0.70 -4.87
CA HIS A 155 -12.79 -2.05 -4.68
C HIS A 155 -11.89 -2.46 -5.85
N TYR A 156 -12.45 -2.59 -7.05
CA TYR A 156 -11.74 -3.17 -8.19
C TYR A 156 -10.68 -2.22 -8.75
N ILE A 157 -11.08 -1.00 -9.12
CA ILE A 157 -10.17 -0.01 -9.72
C ILE A 157 -9.07 0.37 -8.72
N ASN A 158 -9.43 0.61 -7.46
CA ASN A 158 -8.48 0.82 -6.37
C ASN A 158 -7.45 -0.33 -6.24
N SER A 159 -7.91 -1.59 -6.20
CA SER A 159 -7.00 -2.74 -6.10
C SER A 159 -6.04 -2.83 -7.27
N VAL A 160 -6.52 -2.55 -8.49
CA VAL A 160 -5.66 -2.48 -9.68
C VAL A 160 -4.62 -1.38 -9.53
N PHE A 161 -5.01 -0.19 -9.04
CA PHE A 161 -4.07 0.91 -8.81
C PHE A 161 -2.96 0.55 -7.82
N VAL A 162 -3.28 -0.03 -6.66
CA VAL A 162 -2.25 -0.36 -5.68
C VAL A 162 -1.34 -1.49 -6.16
N LEU A 163 -1.86 -2.45 -6.93
CA LEU A 163 -1.05 -3.51 -7.55
C LEU A 163 -0.14 -2.96 -8.65
N LEU A 164 -0.63 -2.08 -9.52
CA LEU A 164 0.20 -1.38 -10.49
C LEU A 164 1.27 -0.54 -9.81
N ASN A 165 0.92 0.18 -8.74
CA ASN A 165 1.89 0.97 -7.98
C ASN A 165 2.98 0.09 -7.34
N LEU A 166 2.61 -1.08 -6.83
CA LEU A 166 3.55 -2.10 -6.31
C LEU A 166 4.50 -2.60 -7.42
N LEU A 167 3.99 -2.86 -8.62
CA LEU A 167 4.77 -3.41 -9.74
C LEU A 167 5.64 -2.36 -10.44
N LEU A 168 5.18 -1.12 -10.54
CA LEU A 168 5.82 -0.07 -11.33
C LEU A 168 6.84 0.74 -10.54
N THR A 169 6.72 0.87 -9.22
CA THR A 169 7.58 1.75 -8.41
C THR A 169 8.72 0.99 -7.73
N LYS A 170 9.87 1.64 -7.47
CA LYS A 170 11.01 1.00 -6.77
C LYS A 170 10.79 0.87 -5.26
N LYS A 171 9.67 1.36 -4.73
CA LYS A 171 9.43 1.42 -3.29
C LYS A 171 9.59 0.03 -2.66
N PRO A 172 10.38 -0.08 -1.58
CA PRO A 172 10.53 -1.35 -0.89
C PRO A 172 9.24 -1.72 -0.15
N TYR A 173 8.88 -2.99 -0.21
CA TYR A 173 7.88 -3.60 0.66
C TYR A 173 8.60 -4.61 1.55
N ARG A 174 8.28 -4.67 2.84
CA ARG A 174 8.98 -5.44 3.88
C ARG A 174 7.98 -6.23 4.68
N ILE A 175 8.31 -7.49 4.95
CA ILE A 175 7.47 -8.38 5.75
C ILE A 175 7.29 -7.80 7.16
N LEU A 176 8.36 -7.29 7.79
CA LEU A 176 8.30 -6.80 9.17
C LEU A 176 7.48 -5.52 9.37
N HIS A 177 7.00 -4.88 8.31
CA HIS A 177 6.08 -3.74 8.39
C HIS A 177 4.59 -4.18 8.42
N PHE A 178 4.31 -5.48 8.52
CA PHE A 178 2.94 -6.01 8.67
C PHE A 178 2.19 -5.40 9.88
N TYR A 179 2.90 -4.96 10.92
CA TYR A 179 2.27 -4.34 12.10
C TYR A 179 1.50 -3.05 11.74
N ILE A 180 1.88 -2.35 10.67
CA ILE A 180 1.25 -1.10 10.24
C ILE A 180 -0.24 -1.33 9.90
N PRO A 181 -0.60 -2.21 8.94
CA PRO A 181 -2.00 -2.52 8.67
C PRO A 181 -2.71 -3.28 9.81
N VAL A 182 -1.97 -4.01 10.66
CA VAL A 182 -2.56 -4.65 11.85
C VAL A 182 -3.03 -3.61 12.87
N ILE A 183 -2.23 -2.59 13.16
CA ILE A 183 -2.62 -1.48 14.05
C ILE A 183 -3.85 -0.77 13.50
N PHE A 184 -3.88 -0.48 12.19
CA PHE A 184 -5.05 0.11 11.55
C PHE A 184 -6.32 -0.75 11.71
N SER A 185 -6.18 -2.06 11.52
CA SER A 185 -7.28 -3.02 11.72
C SER A 185 -7.76 -3.02 13.17
N ALA A 186 -6.85 -3.01 14.14
CA ALA A 186 -7.19 -2.96 15.56
C ALA A 186 -7.94 -1.66 15.93
N ILE A 187 -7.53 -0.52 15.36
CA ILE A 187 -8.22 0.78 15.55
C ILE A 187 -9.66 0.69 15.03
N TYR A 188 -9.87 0.14 13.83
CA TYR A 188 -11.22 0.01 13.26
C TYR A 188 -12.09 -0.99 14.05
N ILE A 189 -11.51 -2.12 14.47
CA ILE A 189 -12.21 -3.10 15.32
C ILE A 189 -12.67 -2.45 16.62
N LEU A 190 -11.79 -1.71 17.31
CA LEU A 190 -12.14 -0.97 18.52
C LEU A 190 -13.25 0.06 18.26
N PHE A 191 -13.15 0.81 17.16
CA PHE A 191 -14.20 1.73 16.74
C PHE A 191 -15.54 1.01 16.56
N SER A 192 -15.56 -0.14 15.87
CA SER A 192 -16.79 -0.90 15.64
C SER A 192 -17.43 -1.43 16.93
N LEU A 193 -16.61 -1.83 17.91
CA LEU A 193 -17.06 -2.26 19.24
C LEU A 193 -17.72 -1.10 20.00
N ILE A 194 -17.03 0.05 20.06
CA ILE A 194 -17.55 1.25 20.71
C ILE A 194 -18.83 1.71 20.01
N TYR A 195 -18.88 1.67 18.68
CA TYR A 195 -20.07 2.01 17.91
C TYR A 195 -21.28 1.16 18.30
N GLN A 196 -21.15 -0.18 18.26
CA GLN A 196 -22.27 -1.06 18.54
C GLN A 196 -22.64 -1.09 20.04
N LYS A 197 -21.66 -1.32 20.92
CA LYS A 197 -21.90 -1.55 22.36
C LYS A 197 -21.87 -0.28 23.18
N GLY A 198 -20.95 0.64 22.89
CA GLY A 198 -20.81 1.89 23.62
C GLY A 198 -21.91 2.90 23.31
N PHE A 199 -22.35 2.96 22.05
CA PHE A 199 -23.40 3.89 21.60
C PHE A 199 -24.76 3.21 21.31
N ASN A 200 -24.91 1.94 21.68
CA ASN A 200 -26.14 1.14 21.51
C ASN A 200 -26.69 1.20 20.06
N GLN A 201 -25.80 1.06 19.08
CA GLN A 201 -26.13 1.04 17.66
C GLN A 201 -26.20 -0.39 17.13
N ASN A 202 -26.72 -0.56 15.92
CA ASN A 202 -26.65 -1.84 15.20
C ASN A 202 -25.21 -2.13 14.74
N ALA A 203 -24.90 -3.41 14.53
CA ALA A 203 -23.64 -3.83 13.94
C ALA A 203 -23.44 -3.18 12.56
N ILE A 204 -22.24 -2.68 12.28
CA ILE A 204 -21.90 -2.08 10.98
C ILE A 204 -21.86 -3.16 9.89
N TYR A 205 -21.30 -4.32 10.25
CA TYR A 205 -21.21 -5.49 9.39
C TYR A 205 -21.65 -6.72 10.19
N SER A 206 -22.31 -7.67 9.53
CA SER A 206 -22.67 -8.97 10.13
C SER A 206 -21.43 -9.72 10.64
N ALA A 207 -20.30 -9.60 9.92
CA ALA A 207 -19.00 -10.14 10.30
C ALA A 207 -18.44 -9.54 11.62
N LEU A 208 -18.84 -8.33 12.00
CA LEU A 208 -18.43 -7.65 13.22
C LEU A 208 -19.62 -7.40 14.15
N ASP A 209 -20.58 -8.34 14.18
CA ASP A 209 -21.69 -8.27 15.13
C ASP A 209 -21.26 -8.71 16.53
N TRP A 210 -20.99 -7.73 17.40
CA TRP A 210 -20.55 -7.93 18.78
C TRP A 210 -21.60 -8.59 19.70
N ASN A 211 -22.79 -8.92 19.20
CA ASN A 211 -23.75 -9.81 19.88
C ASN A 211 -23.52 -11.29 19.51
N ASN A 212 -22.90 -11.58 18.36
CA ASN A 212 -22.62 -12.92 17.87
C ASN A 212 -21.12 -13.26 18.01
N VAL A 213 -20.73 -13.59 19.23
CA VAL A 213 -19.34 -13.71 19.67
C VAL A 213 -18.50 -14.69 18.84
N PRO A 214 -18.96 -15.91 18.48
CA PRO A 214 -18.13 -16.86 17.73
C PRO A 214 -17.65 -16.34 16.36
N ASN A 215 -18.53 -15.67 15.60
CA ASN A 215 -18.18 -15.16 14.27
C ASN A 215 -17.21 -13.99 14.36
N VAL A 216 -17.37 -13.11 15.33
CA VAL A 216 -16.50 -11.94 15.53
C VAL A 216 -15.05 -12.34 15.79
N PHE A 217 -14.79 -13.43 16.52
CA PHE A 217 -13.43 -13.91 16.78
C PHE A 217 -12.64 -14.19 15.50
N LEU A 218 -13.29 -14.77 14.47
CA LEU A 218 -12.65 -15.04 13.19
C LEU A 218 -12.17 -13.74 12.52
N TYR A 219 -12.99 -12.69 12.53
CA TYR A 219 -12.65 -11.42 11.89
C TYR A 219 -11.74 -10.54 12.73
N VAL A 220 -11.83 -10.62 14.05
CA VAL A 220 -10.98 -9.82 14.97
C VAL A 220 -9.56 -10.36 15.05
N PHE A 221 -9.40 -11.69 15.06
CA PHE A 221 -8.08 -12.32 15.18
C PHE A 221 -7.59 -12.88 13.85
N GLY A 222 -8.44 -13.61 13.11
CA GLY A 222 -8.05 -14.24 11.86
C GLY A 222 -7.65 -13.22 10.79
N LEU A 223 -8.42 -12.14 10.61
CA LEU A 223 -8.10 -11.16 9.58
C LEU A 223 -6.80 -10.37 9.88
N PRO A 224 -6.62 -9.72 11.05
CA PRO A 224 -5.41 -8.95 11.33
C PRO A 224 -4.20 -9.83 11.65
N LEU A 225 -4.34 -10.97 12.35
CA LEU A 225 -3.18 -11.74 12.82
C LEU A 225 -2.78 -12.88 11.89
N VAL A 226 -3.63 -13.28 10.95
CA VAL A 226 -3.32 -14.35 9.99
C VAL A 226 -3.35 -13.81 8.56
N PHE A 227 -4.50 -13.29 8.12
CA PHE A 227 -4.67 -12.88 6.72
C PHE A 227 -3.75 -11.69 6.35
N VAL A 228 -3.70 -10.62 7.15
CA VAL A 228 -2.87 -9.45 6.85
C VAL A 228 -1.36 -9.79 6.77
N PRO A 229 -0.78 -10.58 7.69
CA PRO A 229 0.61 -11.05 7.57
C PRO A 229 0.85 -11.90 6.32
N LEU A 230 -0.07 -12.83 5.98
CA LEU A 230 0.03 -13.64 4.77
C LEU A 230 -0.05 -12.79 3.49
N LEU A 231 -0.94 -11.80 3.47
CA LEU A 231 -1.03 -10.84 2.37
C LEU A 231 0.26 -10.00 2.28
N THR A 232 0.81 -9.56 3.42
CA THR A 232 2.08 -8.82 3.45
C THR A 232 3.22 -9.68 2.88
N LEU A 233 3.26 -10.97 3.21
CA LEU A 233 4.22 -11.93 2.65
C LEU A 233 4.04 -12.11 1.13
N LEU A 234 2.81 -12.20 0.65
CA LEU A 234 2.50 -12.27 -0.78
C LEU A 234 2.98 -11.02 -1.52
N LEU A 235 2.61 -9.84 -1.02
CA LEU A 235 3.00 -8.55 -1.61
C LEU A 235 4.52 -8.36 -1.60
N TYR A 236 5.18 -8.75 -0.51
CA TYR A 236 6.63 -8.81 -0.43
C TYR A 236 7.21 -9.72 -1.53
N THR A 237 6.68 -10.93 -1.69
CA THR A 237 7.15 -11.89 -2.71
C THR A 237 7.03 -11.30 -4.11
N ILE A 238 5.93 -10.60 -4.40
CA ILE A 238 5.73 -9.88 -5.67
C ILE A 238 6.84 -8.81 -5.86
N THR A 239 7.17 -8.03 -4.83
CA THR A 239 8.25 -7.03 -4.94
C THR A 239 9.63 -7.65 -5.14
N VAL A 240 9.92 -8.80 -4.52
CA VAL A 240 11.17 -9.53 -4.75
C VAL A 240 11.26 -10.01 -6.21
N ILE A 241 10.17 -10.54 -6.76
CA ILE A 241 10.12 -10.96 -8.16
C ILE A 241 10.30 -9.75 -9.09
N ARG A 242 9.59 -8.65 -8.85
CA ARG A 242 9.73 -7.37 -9.58
C ARG A 242 11.18 -6.92 -9.60
N ASP A 243 11.83 -6.87 -8.45
CA ASP A 243 13.22 -6.41 -8.33
C ASP A 243 14.19 -7.37 -9.03
N ALA A 244 13.96 -8.68 -8.93
CA ALA A 244 14.76 -9.68 -9.63
C ALA A 244 14.67 -9.52 -11.16
N ILE A 245 13.46 -9.29 -11.69
CA ILE A 245 13.23 -9.02 -13.12
C ILE A 245 13.94 -7.71 -13.51
N GLY A 246 13.77 -6.65 -12.72
CA GLY A 246 14.39 -5.35 -12.99
C GLY A 246 15.91 -5.43 -13.09
N ASN A 247 16.54 -6.12 -12.14
CA ASN A 247 17.99 -6.33 -12.12
C ASN A 247 18.49 -7.17 -13.32
N LEU A 248 17.69 -8.14 -13.79
CA LEU A 248 18.03 -8.93 -14.98
C LEU A 248 17.98 -8.07 -16.25
N CYS A 249 16.96 -7.21 -16.39
CA CYS A 249 16.85 -6.29 -17.52
C CYS A 249 18.01 -5.28 -17.57
N GLU A 250 18.35 -4.66 -16.43
CA GLU A 250 19.47 -3.70 -16.36
C GLU A 250 20.81 -4.36 -16.75
N LYS A 251 21.04 -5.61 -16.31
CA LYS A 251 22.24 -6.36 -16.67
C LYS A 251 22.33 -6.67 -18.17
N ASN A 252 21.23 -7.09 -18.78
CA ASN A 252 21.23 -7.45 -20.19
C ASN A 252 21.47 -6.21 -21.08
N ILE A 253 20.88 -5.07 -20.73
CA ILE A 253 21.11 -3.80 -21.43
C ILE A 253 22.59 -3.38 -21.35
N GLY A 254 23.18 -3.43 -20.14
CA GLY A 254 24.59 -3.09 -19.95
C GLY A 254 25.60 -4.05 -20.61
N GLN A 255 25.17 -5.25 -21.00
CA GLN A 255 25.98 -6.19 -21.80
C GLN A 255 25.90 -5.91 -23.30
N THR A 256 24.74 -5.45 -23.80
CA THR A 256 24.58 -5.02 -25.20
C THR A 256 25.30 -3.71 -25.53
N ASP A 257 25.53 -2.84 -24.54
CA ASP A 257 26.22 -1.56 -24.73
C ASP A 257 27.76 -1.65 -24.62
N GLN A 258 28.33 -2.85 -24.42
CA GLN A 258 29.79 -3.01 -24.51
C GLN A 258 30.22 -2.98 -25.99
N PRO A 259 31.16 -2.10 -26.38
CA PRO A 259 31.63 -2.06 -27.76
C PRO A 259 32.24 -3.42 -28.11
N VAL A 260 31.77 -4.02 -29.20
CA VAL A 260 32.41 -5.17 -29.83
C VAL A 260 33.85 -4.75 -30.12
N ALA A 261 34.81 -5.38 -29.45
CA ALA A 261 36.22 -5.24 -29.81
C ALA A 261 36.35 -5.73 -31.25
N ILE A 262 36.59 -4.79 -32.16
CA ILE A 262 36.97 -5.09 -33.54
C ILE A 262 38.47 -5.38 -33.46
N ASP A 263 38.83 -6.66 -33.39
CA ASP A 263 40.19 -7.15 -33.60
C ASP A 263 40.58 -7.03 -35.09
#